data_AF-A0ABD1TNH2-F1
#
_entry.id   AF-A0ABD1TNH2-F1
#
_cell.length_a   1.000
_cell.length_b   1.000
_cell.length_c   1.000
_cell.angle_alpha   90.00
_cell.angle_beta   90.00
_cell.angle_gamma   90.00
#
_symmetry.space_group_name_H-M   'P 1'
#
loop_
_entity.id
_entity.type
_entity.pdbx_description
1 polymer ?
#
loop_
_entity_poly.entity_id
_entity_poly.type
_entity_poly.pdbx_seq_one_letter_code
_entity_poly.pdbx_strand_id
1 'polypeptide(L)'
;MVGTGISVAGGKLKVLGNSILSDVHDNIFVTPATGEYLKNGAFIGVQTDRIGSRNVFPIGKLKGLRYMCVFRFQMWWMTERMGTSGQDIPFETQFLIVERRDDSHFDEKGEEQSASYVVFLLILEGNFRVVLQGNANNELEICLESGDPAVQEFEGSHLVLVAAGSEPFDVIMNVVKSKCHYSGLDVQNILETLGAGHGGRVKLARKYHQALEASISRNFLDNGIISCMSHNTDGLYR
;
A
#
# COMPACT_ATOMS: atom_id res chain seq x y z
N MET A 1 -24.74 -9.42 2.10
CA MET A 1 -23.49 -8.73 1.74
C MET A 1 -22.35 -9.66 2.08
N VAL A 2 -21.65 -10.19 1.08
CA VAL A 2 -20.45 -11.00 1.30
C VAL A 2 -19.33 -10.02 1.63
N GLY A 3 -18.85 -10.04 2.87
CA GLY A 3 -17.86 -9.09 3.35
C GLY A 3 -16.59 -9.14 2.49
N THR A 4 -16.01 -7.97 2.25
CA THR A 4 -14.63 -7.79 1.78
C THR A 4 -13.78 -8.81 2.51
N GLY A 5 -13.13 -9.77 1.82
CA GLY A 5 -12.48 -10.91 2.49
C GLY A 5 -11.33 -10.57 3.45
N ILE A 6 -11.15 -9.29 3.79
CA ILE A 6 -10.22 -8.73 4.74
C ILE A 6 -10.91 -8.56 6.10
N SER A 7 -10.35 -9.13 7.16
CA SER A 7 -10.89 -9.06 8.52
C SER A 7 -9.79 -9.11 9.58
N VAL A 8 -10.05 -8.54 10.76
CA VAL A 8 -9.23 -8.73 11.96
C VAL A 8 -10.02 -9.60 12.93
N ALA A 9 -9.48 -10.77 13.27
CA ALA A 9 -10.12 -11.69 14.22
C ALA A 9 -9.10 -12.65 14.84
N GLY A 10 -9.19 -12.86 16.17
CA GLY A 10 -8.33 -13.78 16.91
C GLY A 10 -6.84 -13.42 16.84
N GLY A 11 -6.53 -12.12 16.95
CA GLY A 11 -5.15 -11.61 16.87
C GLY A 11 -4.52 -11.76 15.48
N LYS A 12 -5.33 -11.85 14.41
CA LYS A 12 -4.84 -12.04 13.03
C LYS A 12 -5.53 -11.09 12.07
N LEU A 13 -4.75 -10.49 11.18
CA LEU A 13 -5.27 -9.84 9.98
C LEU A 13 -5.36 -10.91 8.89
N LYS A 14 -6.59 -11.26 8.52
CA LYS A 14 -6.87 -12.25 7.49
C LYS A 14 -7.28 -11.57 6.20
N VAL A 15 -6.80 -12.10 5.08
CA VAL A 15 -7.17 -11.67 3.74
C VAL A 15 -7.54 -12.89 2.92
N LEU A 16 -8.79 -12.91 2.44
CA LEU A 16 -9.42 -14.04 1.74
C LEU A 16 -9.20 -15.37 2.50
N GLY A 17 -9.41 -15.34 3.82
CA GLY A 17 -9.28 -16.50 4.72
C GLY A 17 -7.87 -16.78 5.28
N ASN A 18 -6.82 -16.15 4.73
CA ASN A 18 -5.43 -16.46 5.09
C ASN A 18 -4.80 -15.39 5.96
N SER A 19 -3.97 -15.79 6.92
CA SER A 19 -3.33 -14.88 7.86
C SER A 19 -2.17 -14.14 7.19
N ILE A 20 -2.24 -12.81 7.15
CA ILE A 20 -1.15 -11.95 6.65
C ILE A 20 -0.32 -11.41 7.79
N LEU A 21 -0.97 -10.95 8.86
CA LEU A 21 -0.33 -10.56 10.11
C LEU A 21 -0.83 -11.47 11.25
N SER A 22 0.07 -11.81 12.15
CA SER A 22 -0.24 -12.47 13.43
C SER A 22 -0.03 -11.50 14.59
N ASP A 23 -0.47 -11.85 15.80
CA ASP A 23 -0.35 -11.01 16.99
C ASP A 23 -0.83 -9.57 16.74
N VAL A 24 -1.95 -9.43 16.03
CA VAL A 24 -2.56 -8.13 15.72
C VAL A 24 -3.10 -7.50 17.00
N HIS A 25 -2.76 -6.23 17.22
CA HIS A 25 -3.15 -5.49 18.43
C HIS A 25 -4.65 -5.20 18.46
N ASP A 26 -5.23 -5.18 19.67
CA ASP A 26 -6.68 -5.06 19.89
C ASP A 26 -7.28 -3.72 19.44
N ASN A 27 -6.44 -2.69 19.33
CA ASN A 27 -6.85 -1.37 18.87
C ASN A 27 -6.86 -1.23 17.33
N ILE A 28 -6.49 -2.29 16.60
CA ILE A 28 -6.52 -2.31 15.14
C ILE A 28 -7.88 -2.82 14.66
N PHE A 29 -8.51 -2.06 13.76
CA PHE A 29 -9.76 -2.47 13.14
C PHE A 29 -9.69 -2.31 11.62
N VAL A 30 -10.66 -2.92 10.94
CA VAL A 30 -10.80 -2.78 9.49
C VAL A 30 -12.20 -2.31 9.10
N THR A 31 -12.25 -1.38 8.14
CA THR A 31 -13.48 -0.85 7.56
C THR A 31 -13.53 -1.23 6.08
N PRO A 32 -14.60 -1.88 5.59
CA PRO A 32 -14.73 -2.22 4.17
C PRO A 32 -14.56 -1.01 3.27
N ALA A 33 -13.77 -1.12 2.21
CA ALA A 33 -13.62 -0.03 1.27
C ALA A 33 -14.77 -0.04 0.25
N THR A 34 -15.42 1.10 0.09
CA THR A 34 -16.52 1.27 -0.86
C THR A 34 -16.01 1.79 -2.21
N GLY A 35 -16.39 1.13 -3.31
CA GLY A 35 -16.08 1.60 -4.66
C GLY A 35 -16.06 0.47 -5.68
N GLU A 36 -16.40 0.76 -6.95
CA GLU A 36 -16.47 -0.26 -8.01
C GLU A 36 -15.17 -1.05 -8.20
N TYR A 37 -14.03 -0.41 -7.91
CA TYR A 37 -12.68 -0.97 -8.06
C TYR A 37 -12.14 -1.66 -6.80
N LEU A 38 -12.81 -1.59 -5.64
CA LEU A 38 -12.32 -2.13 -4.36
C LEU A 38 -13.17 -3.28 -3.82
N LYS A 39 -13.68 -4.16 -4.68
CA LYS A 39 -14.52 -5.31 -4.26
C LYS A 39 -13.86 -6.16 -3.16
N ASN A 40 -12.53 -6.23 -3.13
CA ASN A 40 -11.73 -6.90 -2.11
C ASN A 40 -10.80 -5.94 -1.35
N GLY A 41 -11.26 -4.71 -1.09
CA GLY A 41 -10.50 -3.69 -0.38
C GLY A 41 -11.07 -3.37 1.01
N ALA A 42 -10.22 -2.99 1.95
CA ALA A 42 -10.60 -2.49 3.27
C ALA A 42 -9.56 -1.50 3.78
N PHE A 43 -9.93 -0.59 4.66
CA PHE A 43 -9.00 0.29 5.36
C PHE A 43 -8.65 -0.32 6.71
N ILE A 44 -7.37 -0.29 7.07
CA ILE A 44 -6.91 -0.47 8.44
C ILE A 44 -7.00 0.89 9.14
N GLY A 45 -7.63 0.88 10.30
CA GLY A 45 -7.68 1.99 11.24
C GLY A 45 -7.14 1.60 12.62
N VAL A 46 -6.92 2.62 13.45
CA VAL A 46 -6.42 2.52 14.82
C VAL A 46 -7.38 3.25 15.76
N GLN A 47 -7.92 2.55 16.75
CA GLN A 47 -8.67 3.16 17.84
C GLN A 47 -7.70 3.70 18.89
N THR A 48 -7.71 5.02 19.14
CA THR A 48 -6.81 5.61 20.12
C THR A 48 -7.29 6.97 20.60
N ASP A 49 -6.99 7.28 21.86
CA ASP A 49 -7.15 8.62 22.44
C ASP A 49 -5.84 9.44 22.38
N ARG A 50 -4.80 8.88 21.75
CA ARG A 50 -3.49 9.54 21.62
C ARG A 50 -3.59 10.70 20.62
N ILE A 51 -3.12 11.86 21.06
CA ILE A 51 -2.88 13.03 20.21
C ILE A 51 -1.39 13.26 20.03
N GLY A 52 -1.01 13.94 18.95
CA GLY A 52 0.34 14.41 18.72
C GLY A 52 0.66 14.55 17.24
N SER A 53 1.63 15.42 16.94
CA SER A 53 2.10 15.64 15.57
C SER A 53 2.87 14.43 14.99
N ARG A 54 3.23 13.47 15.85
CA ARG A 54 3.82 12.18 15.47
C ARG A 54 3.31 11.06 16.37
N ASN A 55 2.72 10.03 15.79
CA ASN A 55 2.28 8.83 16.48
C ASN A 55 2.73 7.57 15.75
N VAL A 56 3.05 6.52 16.51
CA VAL A 56 3.44 5.20 16.00
C VAL A 56 2.58 4.14 16.66
N PHE A 57 2.00 3.26 15.84
CA PHE A 57 1.08 2.20 16.24
C PHE A 57 1.51 0.86 15.64
N PRO A 58 1.95 -0.11 16.46
CA PRO A 58 2.13 -1.48 16.01
C PRO A 58 0.81 -2.09 15.54
N ILE A 59 0.84 -2.74 14.38
CA ILE A 59 -0.33 -3.41 13.82
C ILE A 59 -0.32 -4.87 14.24
N GLY A 60 0.77 -5.58 13.90
CA GLY A 60 0.95 -7.01 14.11
C GLY A 60 2.18 -7.51 13.37
N LYS A 61 2.56 -8.77 13.59
CA LYS A 61 3.78 -9.38 13.07
C LYS A 61 3.64 -9.87 11.64
N LEU A 62 4.59 -9.49 10.79
CA LEU A 62 4.79 -10.06 9.46
C LEU A 62 5.97 -11.02 9.49
N LYS A 63 5.74 -12.33 9.29
CA LYS A 63 6.80 -13.35 9.30
C LYS A 63 6.54 -14.43 8.26
N GLY A 64 7.59 -14.81 7.52
CA GLY A 64 7.57 -15.97 6.63
C GLY A 64 6.87 -15.74 5.28
N LEU A 65 6.19 -14.62 5.08
CA LEU A 65 5.58 -14.24 3.81
C LEU A 65 6.54 -13.37 3.01
N ARG A 66 6.71 -13.67 1.71
CA ARG A 66 7.52 -12.84 0.82
C ARG A 66 6.83 -11.50 0.64
N TYR A 67 7.59 -10.42 0.74
CA TYR A 67 7.11 -9.09 0.44
C TYR A 67 8.08 -8.33 -0.45
N MET A 68 7.56 -7.30 -1.11
CA MET A 68 8.33 -6.20 -1.69
C MET A 68 7.74 -4.89 -1.18
N CYS A 69 8.59 -3.95 -0.78
CA CYS A 69 8.18 -2.62 -0.35
C CYS A 69 8.93 -1.53 -1.10
N VAL A 70 8.35 -0.33 -1.14
CA VAL A 70 8.97 0.88 -1.68
C VAL A 70 9.02 1.92 -0.57
N PHE A 71 10.22 2.45 -0.29
CA PHE A 71 10.47 3.32 0.86
C PHE A 71 11.39 4.48 0.49
N ARG A 72 11.26 5.59 1.23
CA ARG A 72 12.11 6.77 1.03
C ARG A 72 13.39 6.63 1.85
N PHE A 73 14.54 6.70 1.20
CA PHE A 73 15.83 6.68 1.91
C PHE A 73 16.56 8.03 1.87
N GLN A 74 16.13 8.95 0.99
CA GLN A 74 16.59 10.35 0.92
C GLN A 74 15.42 11.25 0.49
N MET A 75 15.50 12.55 0.76
CA MET A 75 14.42 13.53 0.51
C MET A 75 13.74 13.40 -0.87
N TRP A 76 14.50 13.03 -1.89
CA TRP A 76 14.06 12.94 -3.29
C TRP A 76 14.15 11.52 -3.88
N TRP A 77 14.47 10.51 -3.07
CA TRP A 77 14.78 9.16 -3.56
C TRP A 77 13.99 8.07 -2.82
N MET A 78 13.33 7.24 -3.61
CA MET A 78 12.71 6.00 -3.20
C MET A 78 13.52 4.81 -3.74
N THR A 79 13.49 3.68 -3.05
CA THR A 79 13.99 2.40 -3.56
C THR A 79 13.13 1.27 -3.02
N GLU A 80 13.33 0.09 -3.56
CA GLU A 80 12.63 -1.13 -3.22
C GLU A 80 13.44 -2.02 -2.28
N ARG A 81 12.74 -2.83 -1.50
CA ARG A 81 13.34 -3.94 -0.75
C ARG A 81 12.40 -5.13 -0.79
N MET A 82 12.98 -6.32 -0.97
CA MET A 82 12.27 -7.58 -0.77
C MET A 82 12.71 -8.22 0.54
N GLY A 83 11.82 -8.97 1.17
CA GLY A 83 12.12 -9.66 2.41
C GLY A 83 11.03 -10.64 2.83
N THR A 84 11.21 -11.21 4.02
CA THR A 84 10.25 -12.14 4.63
C THR A 84 9.97 -11.87 6.11
N SER A 85 10.57 -10.80 6.65
CA SER A 85 10.48 -10.40 8.06
C SER A 85 10.04 -8.95 8.19
N GLY A 86 9.06 -8.70 9.05
CA GLY A 86 8.56 -7.36 9.33
C GLY A 86 9.63 -6.43 9.91
N GLN A 87 10.68 -6.95 10.57
CA GLN A 87 11.73 -6.12 11.15
C GLN A 87 12.63 -5.48 10.09
N ASP A 88 12.67 -6.06 8.89
CA ASP A 88 13.52 -5.62 7.79
C ASP A 88 12.82 -4.56 6.92
N ILE A 89 11.55 -4.25 7.21
CA ILE A 89 10.77 -3.19 6.57
C ILE A 89 11.38 -1.84 6.95
N PRO A 90 11.90 -1.07 5.99
CA PRO A 90 12.52 0.22 6.30
C PRO A 90 11.51 1.23 6.82
N PHE A 91 12.00 2.19 7.59
CA PHE A 91 11.30 3.45 7.82
C PHE A 91 10.87 4.08 6.50
N GLU A 92 9.83 4.90 6.54
CA GLU A 92 9.37 5.63 5.37
C GLU A 92 8.86 4.75 4.22
N THR A 93 8.36 3.54 4.53
CA THR A 93 7.73 2.65 3.54
C THR A 93 6.35 3.20 3.17
N GLN A 94 6.10 3.43 1.88
CA GLN A 94 4.86 4.02 1.35
C GLN A 94 4.02 3.06 0.50
N PHE A 95 4.61 1.92 0.16
CA PHE A 95 3.95 0.85 -0.57
C PHE A 95 4.52 -0.49 -0.10
N LEU A 96 3.65 -1.47 0.13
CA LEU A 96 4.03 -2.81 0.49
C LEU A 96 3.13 -3.80 -0.23
N ILE A 97 3.72 -4.79 -0.88
CA ILE A 97 3.01 -5.94 -1.45
C ILE A 97 3.49 -7.21 -0.77
N VAL A 98 2.55 -8.02 -0.31
CA VAL A 98 2.81 -9.32 0.31
C VAL A 98 2.29 -10.39 -0.62
N GLU A 99 3.15 -11.33 -0.98
CA GLU A 99 2.76 -12.50 -1.74
C GLU A 99 2.20 -13.57 -0.79
N ARG A 100 1.01 -14.04 -1.10
CA ARG A 100 0.38 -15.21 -0.51
C ARG A 100 0.55 -16.41 -1.45
N ARG A 101 0.83 -17.56 -0.84
CA ARG A 101 0.68 -18.87 -1.45
C ARG A 101 -0.52 -19.57 -0.84
N ASP A 102 -1.27 -20.29 -1.65
CA ASP A 102 -2.38 -21.11 -1.15
C ASP A 102 -1.84 -22.44 -0.66
N ASP A 103 -1.90 -22.66 0.66
CA ASP A 103 -1.46 -23.89 1.31
C ASP A 103 -2.50 -25.03 1.18
N SER A 104 -3.50 -24.90 0.31
CA SER A 104 -4.50 -25.94 0.10
C SER A 104 -3.96 -27.04 -0.82
N HIS A 105 -3.59 -28.15 -0.18
CA HIS A 105 -3.37 -29.49 -0.73
C HIS A 105 -2.01 -29.80 -1.38
N PHE A 106 -1.21 -30.57 -0.62
CA PHE A 106 -0.32 -31.60 -1.15
C PHE A 106 -1.17 -32.61 -1.93
N ASP A 107 -1.37 -32.41 -3.23
CA ASP A 107 -1.70 -33.49 -4.15
C ASP A 107 -1.16 -33.15 -5.54
N GLU A 108 -0.84 -34.22 -6.25
CA GLU A 108 0.09 -34.31 -7.37
C GLU A 108 -0.30 -33.47 -8.60
N LYS A 109 0.74 -32.97 -9.29
CA LYS A 109 0.80 -32.45 -10.68
C LYS A 109 0.27 -31.03 -10.94
N GLY A 110 1.23 -30.10 -11.08
CA GLY A 110 1.44 -29.43 -12.37
C GLY A 110 0.56 -28.24 -12.77
N GLU A 111 -0.27 -27.69 -11.88
CA GLU A 111 -0.91 -26.39 -12.13
C GLU A 111 -0.23 -25.31 -11.29
N GLU A 112 0.23 -24.23 -11.94
CA GLU A 112 0.80 -23.05 -11.27
C GLU A 112 -0.19 -22.54 -10.21
N GLN A 113 0.16 -22.73 -8.93
CA GLN A 113 -0.59 -22.16 -7.82
C GLN A 113 -0.76 -20.66 -8.07
N SER A 114 -2.01 -20.22 -8.26
CA SER A 114 -2.31 -18.81 -8.51
C SER A 114 -2.01 -18.01 -7.24
N ALA A 115 -0.79 -17.49 -7.13
CA ALA A 115 -0.40 -16.64 -6.02
C ALA A 115 -1.39 -15.47 -5.91
N SER A 116 -1.81 -15.17 -4.68
CA SER A 116 -2.60 -13.97 -4.41
C SER A 116 -1.69 -12.92 -3.80
N TYR A 117 -1.92 -11.66 -4.11
CA TYR A 117 -1.15 -10.54 -3.61
C TYR A 117 -2.02 -9.66 -2.75
N VAL A 118 -1.45 -9.22 -1.63
CA VAL A 118 -2.05 -8.26 -0.71
C VAL A 118 -1.25 -6.98 -0.78
N VAL A 119 -1.88 -5.91 -1.26
CA VAL A 119 -1.29 -4.58 -1.36
C VAL A 119 -1.72 -3.77 -0.16
N PHE A 120 -0.74 -3.14 0.49
CA PHE A 120 -0.92 -2.11 1.50
C PHE A 120 -0.52 -0.78 0.87
N LEU A 121 -1.51 0.08 0.67
CA LEU A 121 -1.34 1.43 0.18
C LEU A 121 -1.64 2.44 1.27
N LEU A 122 -0.68 3.33 1.48
CA LEU A 122 -0.78 4.35 2.49
C LEU A 122 -1.47 5.56 1.92
N ILE A 123 -2.42 6.08 2.69
CA ILE A 123 -3.26 7.21 2.30
C ILE A 123 -3.01 8.38 3.24
N LEU A 124 -3.23 9.60 2.77
CA LEU A 124 -3.25 10.74 3.68
C LEU A 124 -4.57 10.72 4.44
N GLU A 125 -4.51 11.04 5.73
CA GLU A 125 -5.67 11.21 6.59
C GLU A 125 -5.70 12.66 7.08
N GLY A 126 -6.52 13.49 6.43
CA GLY A 126 -6.54 14.93 6.70
C GLY A 126 -5.15 15.55 6.50
N ASN A 127 -4.64 16.18 7.56
CA ASN A 127 -3.32 16.83 7.60
C ASN A 127 -2.17 15.89 7.98
N PHE A 128 -2.45 14.59 8.11
CA PHE A 128 -1.44 13.61 8.50
C PHE A 128 -1.01 12.75 7.33
N ARG A 129 0.29 12.52 7.30
CA ARG A 129 0.96 11.58 6.43
C ARG A 129 1.10 10.24 7.14
N VAL A 130 0.76 9.17 6.44
CA VAL A 130 0.91 7.80 6.92
C VAL A 130 2.11 7.14 6.25
N VAL A 131 2.98 6.51 7.03
CA VAL A 131 4.05 5.58 6.60
C VAL A 131 3.99 4.24 7.31
N LEU A 132 4.61 3.24 6.72
CA LEU A 132 4.87 1.94 7.33
C LEU A 132 6.34 1.87 7.72
N GLN A 133 6.61 1.11 8.77
CA GLN A 133 7.96 0.77 9.21
C GLN A 133 7.95 -0.58 9.94
N GLY A 134 9.10 -1.23 9.98
CA GLY A 134 9.33 -2.40 10.80
C GLY A 134 9.89 -2.06 12.18
N ASN A 135 9.74 -2.98 13.15
CA ASN A 135 10.42 -2.90 14.44
C ASN A 135 11.16 -4.20 14.81
N ALA A 136 11.93 -4.17 15.91
CA ALA A 136 12.72 -5.32 16.37
C ALA A 136 11.88 -6.57 16.72
N ASN A 137 10.57 -6.42 16.94
CA ASN A 137 9.65 -7.52 17.25
C ASN A 137 9.02 -8.15 15.99
N ASN A 138 9.46 -7.73 14.79
CA ASN A 138 8.87 -8.07 13.50
C ASN A 138 7.44 -7.51 13.30
N GLU A 139 7.06 -6.50 14.08
CA GLU A 139 5.76 -5.87 13.90
C GLU A 139 5.86 -4.85 12.76
N LEU A 140 4.83 -4.87 11.92
CA LEU A 140 4.54 -3.78 11.02
C LEU A 140 3.90 -2.66 11.83
N GLU A 141 4.41 -1.44 11.72
CA GLU A 141 3.91 -0.27 12.43
C GLU A 141 3.39 0.79 11.46
N ILE A 142 2.29 1.44 11.82
CA ILE A 142 1.82 2.67 11.19
C ILE A 142 2.50 3.84 11.90
N CYS A 143 3.20 4.68 11.15
CA CYS A 143 3.68 5.96 11.64
C CYS A 143 2.89 7.09 10.97
N LEU A 144 2.28 7.91 11.81
CA LEU A 144 1.43 9.02 11.44
C LEU A 144 2.11 10.33 11.81
N GLU A 145 2.30 11.24 10.86
CA GLU A 145 3.01 12.51 11.08
C GLU A 145 2.34 13.68 10.36
N SER A 146 2.10 14.79 11.06
CA SER A 146 1.61 16.04 10.47
C SER A 146 2.73 16.96 10.02
N GLY A 147 3.91 16.85 10.64
CA GLY A 147 5.02 17.80 10.45
C GLY A 147 4.81 19.17 11.10
N ASP A 148 3.71 19.37 11.82
CA ASP A 148 3.37 20.62 12.52
C ASP A 148 2.99 20.32 13.98
N PRO A 149 3.73 20.83 14.98
CA PRO A 149 3.38 20.69 16.40
C PRO A 149 2.00 21.22 16.78
N ALA A 150 1.41 22.13 16.01
CA ALA A 150 0.06 22.64 16.24
C ALA A 150 -1.04 21.67 15.74
N VAL A 151 -0.71 20.77 14.82
CA VAL A 151 -1.63 19.80 14.23
C VAL A 151 -1.43 18.45 14.91
N GLN A 152 -2.31 18.12 15.86
CA GLN A 152 -2.15 16.96 16.74
C GLN A 152 -3.31 15.94 16.69
N GLU A 153 -4.43 16.29 16.06
CA GLU A 153 -5.66 15.49 16.04
C GLU A 153 -5.90 14.84 14.68
N PHE A 154 -6.26 13.55 14.69
CA PHE A 154 -6.54 12.73 13.51
C PHE A 154 -7.72 11.79 13.80
N GLU A 155 -8.37 11.27 12.76
CA GLU A 155 -9.52 10.38 12.90
C GLU A 155 -9.09 8.92 13.17
N GLY A 156 -8.00 8.47 12.54
CA GLY A 156 -7.42 7.14 12.70
C GLY A 156 -8.19 6.03 12.00
N SER A 157 -9.28 6.31 11.30
CA SER A 157 -10.19 5.29 10.77
C SER A 157 -9.80 4.77 9.39
N HIS A 158 -9.05 5.56 8.62
CA HIS A 158 -8.66 5.23 7.25
C HIS A 158 -7.17 5.53 7.04
N LEU A 159 -6.30 4.72 7.64
CA LEU A 159 -4.84 4.95 7.61
C LEU A 159 -4.14 4.19 6.48
N VAL A 160 -4.50 2.92 6.28
CA VAL A 160 -3.87 2.06 5.27
C VAL A 160 -4.95 1.33 4.47
N LEU A 161 -4.99 1.54 3.16
CA LEU A 161 -5.81 0.76 2.25
C LEU A 161 -5.15 -0.60 2.00
N VAL A 162 -5.87 -1.67 2.32
CA VAL A 162 -5.51 -3.05 2.00
C VAL A 162 -6.38 -3.52 0.86
N ALA A 163 -5.80 -4.14 -0.16
CA ALA A 163 -6.54 -4.78 -1.23
C ALA A 163 -5.90 -6.09 -1.66
N ALA A 164 -6.72 -7.01 -2.16
CA ALA A 164 -6.27 -8.34 -2.56
C ALA A 164 -6.73 -8.73 -3.97
N GLY A 165 -5.89 -9.50 -4.67
CA GLY A 165 -6.20 -10.07 -5.97
C GLY A 165 -5.15 -11.08 -6.41
N SER A 166 -5.37 -11.74 -7.55
CA SER A 166 -4.43 -12.70 -8.14
C SER A 166 -3.31 -12.03 -8.94
N GLU A 167 -3.65 -10.92 -9.62
CA GLU A 167 -2.69 -10.17 -10.42
C GLU A 167 -2.26 -8.90 -9.67
N PRO A 168 -0.97 -8.77 -9.30
CA PRO A 168 -0.51 -7.67 -8.44
C PRO A 168 -0.72 -6.31 -9.12
N PHE A 169 -0.59 -6.27 -10.45
CA PHE A 169 -0.86 -5.11 -11.29
C PHE A 169 -2.28 -4.58 -11.17
N ASP A 170 -3.25 -5.48 -11.31
CA ASP A 170 -4.65 -5.10 -11.29
C ASP A 170 -5.05 -4.61 -9.90
N VAL A 171 -4.52 -5.25 -8.85
CA VAL A 171 -4.72 -4.79 -7.47
C VAL A 171 -4.18 -3.36 -7.30
N ILE A 172 -2.94 -3.11 -7.73
CA ILE A 172 -2.34 -1.77 -7.64
C ILE A 172 -3.15 -0.76 -8.45
N MET A 173 -3.49 -1.08 -9.70
CA MET A 173 -4.23 -0.18 -10.59
C MET A 173 -5.61 0.15 -10.03
N ASN A 174 -6.30 -0.84 -9.47
CA ASN A 174 -7.61 -0.67 -8.85
C ASN A 174 -7.53 0.18 -7.59
N VAL A 175 -6.53 -0.05 -6.74
CA VAL A 175 -6.25 0.75 -5.55
C VAL A 175 -5.96 2.20 -5.93
N VAL A 176 -5.09 2.45 -6.90
CA VAL A 176 -4.79 3.80 -7.39
C VAL A 176 -6.04 4.49 -7.97
N LYS A 177 -6.83 3.78 -8.80
CA LYS A 177 -8.08 4.31 -9.39
C LYS A 177 -9.13 4.63 -8.34
N SER A 178 -9.19 3.84 -7.27
CA SER A 178 -10.20 3.99 -6.22
C SER A 178 -9.99 5.21 -5.32
N LYS A 179 -8.77 5.72 -5.23
CA LYS A 179 -8.41 6.90 -4.43
C LYS A 179 -7.52 7.86 -5.22
N CYS A 180 -8.07 8.43 -6.30
CA CYS A 180 -7.48 9.57 -7.02
C CYS A 180 -7.55 10.90 -6.24
N HIS A 181 -7.52 10.91 -4.90
CA HIS A 181 -7.49 12.14 -4.10
C HIS A 181 -6.21 12.33 -3.27
N TYR A 182 -5.28 11.37 -3.27
CA TYR A 182 -4.05 11.46 -2.50
C TYR A 182 -2.83 11.23 -3.38
N SER A 183 -2.31 12.33 -3.92
CA SER A 183 -1.09 12.39 -4.73
C SER A 183 0.14 12.34 -3.82
N GLY A 184 0.83 11.19 -3.79
CA GLY A 184 2.11 11.04 -3.11
C GLY A 184 2.85 9.75 -3.43
N LEU A 185 2.36 8.93 -4.37
CA LEU A 185 3.01 7.71 -4.79
C LEU A 185 3.98 8.02 -5.92
N ASP A 186 5.22 7.59 -5.75
CA ASP A 186 6.14 7.45 -6.86
C ASP A 186 5.69 6.27 -7.73
N VAL A 187 4.93 6.59 -8.77
CA VAL A 187 4.39 5.59 -9.69
C VAL A 187 5.48 5.05 -10.64
N GLN A 188 6.66 5.67 -10.68
CA GLN A 188 7.75 5.28 -11.56
C GLN A 188 8.34 3.92 -11.19
N ASN A 189 8.70 3.72 -9.92
CA ASN A 189 9.25 2.46 -9.42
C ASN A 189 8.25 1.29 -9.54
N ILE A 190 6.96 1.59 -9.38
CA ILE A 190 5.87 0.65 -9.60
C ILE A 190 5.80 0.28 -11.09
N LEU A 191 5.84 1.24 -12.02
CA LEU A 191 5.77 0.97 -13.46
C LEU A 191 7.01 0.25 -14.01
N GLU A 192 8.20 0.50 -13.46
CA GLU A 192 9.46 -0.13 -13.87
C GLU A 192 9.49 -1.63 -13.58
N THR A 193 9.02 -2.04 -12.39
CA THR A 193 8.90 -3.45 -11.99
C THR A 193 7.88 -4.21 -12.86
N LEU A 194 6.89 -3.48 -13.36
CA LEU A 194 5.68 -3.99 -13.99
C LEU A 194 5.79 -4.04 -15.54
N GLY A 195 6.79 -3.38 -16.14
CA GLY A 195 6.92 -3.23 -17.59
C GLY A 195 7.18 -4.51 -18.41
N ALA A 196 7.66 -5.60 -17.78
CA ALA A 196 8.07 -6.82 -18.48
C ALA A 196 6.91 -7.59 -19.14
N GLY A 197 5.67 -7.48 -18.61
CA GLY A 197 4.49 -8.20 -19.12
C GLY A 197 3.54 -7.38 -20.02
N HIS A 198 3.74 -6.06 -20.12
CA HIS A 198 2.73 -5.13 -20.68
C HIS A 198 3.19 -4.34 -21.91
N GLY A 199 4.12 -4.90 -22.69
CA GLY A 199 4.65 -4.27 -23.91
C GLY A 199 5.74 -3.24 -23.66
N GLY A 200 6.46 -3.37 -22.54
CA GLY A 200 7.64 -2.58 -22.21
C GLY A 200 7.33 -1.31 -21.41
N ARG A 201 8.34 -0.85 -20.66
CA ARG A 201 8.28 0.30 -19.75
C ARG A 201 7.70 1.57 -20.40
N VAL A 202 8.10 1.87 -21.64
CA VAL A 202 7.74 3.11 -22.34
C VAL A 202 6.24 3.16 -22.68
N LYS A 203 5.67 2.03 -23.12
CA LYS A 203 4.24 1.96 -23.47
C LYS A 203 3.36 2.05 -22.23
N LEU A 204 3.83 1.49 -21.12
CA LEU A 204 3.13 1.49 -19.83
C LEU A 204 3.20 2.87 -19.16
N ALA A 205 4.38 3.50 -19.11
CA ALA A 205 4.58 4.87 -18.64
C ALA A 205 3.74 5.87 -19.42
N ARG A 206 3.65 5.71 -20.76
CA ARG A 206 2.80 6.58 -21.60
C ARG A 206 1.31 6.44 -21.26
N LYS A 207 0.81 5.22 -21.07
CA LYS A 207 -0.60 5.00 -20.66
C LYS A 207 -0.89 5.57 -19.28
N TYR A 208 0.04 5.41 -18.35
CA TYR A 208 -0.06 5.99 -17.02
C TYR A 208 -0.07 7.53 -17.08
N HIS A 209 0.88 8.15 -17.79
CA HIS A 209 0.93 9.61 -17.95
C HIS A 209 -0.32 10.15 -18.65
N GLN A 210 -0.82 9.49 -19.69
CA GLN A 210 -2.07 9.90 -20.36
C GLN A 210 -3.28 9.83 -19.42
N ALA A 211 -3.39 8.76 -18.62
CA ALA A 211 -4.46 8.63 -17.64
C ALA A 211 -4.34 9.65 -16.51
N LEU A 212 -3.10 9.94 -16.09
CA LEU A 212 -2.79 10.94 -15.08
C LEU A 212 -3.12 12.35 -15.58
N GLU A 213 -2.60 12.78 -16.74
CA GLU A 213 -2.91 14.07 -17.37
C GLU A 213 -4.41 14.25 -17.59
N ALA A 214 -5.09 13.24 -18.13
CA ALA A 214 -6.55 13.30 -18.32
C ALA A 214 -7.31 13.40 -16.99
N SER A 215 -6.77 12.86 -15.89
CA SER A 215 -7.33 13.02 -14.55
C SER A 215 -7.05 14.43 -14.00
N ILE A 216 -5.84 14.95 -14.19
CA ILE A 216 -5.43 16.28 -13.74
C ILE A 216 -6.26 17.35 -14.43
N SER A 217 -6.37 17.32 -15.76
CA SER A 217 -7.16 18.29 -16.52
C SER A 217 -8.65 18.26 -16.16
N ARG A 218 -9.17 17.13 -15.65
CA ARG A 218 -10.56 17.01 -15.21
C ARG A 218 -10.79 17.46 -13.78
N ASN A 219 -9.81 17.26 -12.90
CA ASN A 219 -10.01 17.38 -11.45
C ASN A 219 -9.22 18.52 -10.80
N PHE A 220 -8.24 19.11 -11.49
CA PHE A 220 -7.34 20.14 -10.96
C PHE A 220 -7.07 21.23 -12.03
N LEU A 221 -8.00 22.17 -12.16
CA LEU A 221 -8.00 23.23 -13.20
C LEU A 221 -6.80 24.19 -13.11
N ASP A 222 -6.23 24.37 -11.92
CA ASP A 222 -5.11 25.31 -11.65
C ASP A 222 -3.73 24.62 -11.60
N ASN A 223 -3.63 23.37 -12.04
CA ASN A 223 -2.36 22.64 -12.17
C ASN A 223 -1.50 22.56 -10.88
N GLY A 224 -2.13 22.58 -9.70
CA GLY A 224 -1.50 22.60 -8.37
C GLY A 224 -0.89 21.27 -7.92
N ILE A 225 -0.14 20.58 -8.78
CA ILE A 225 0.51 19.30 -8.45
C ILE A 225 2.02 19.45 -8.52
N ILE A 226 2.69 19.23 -7.38
CA ILE A 226 4.14 19.09 -7.31
C ILE A 226 4.46 17.60 -7.53
N SER A 227 4.97 17.30 -8.72
CA SER A 227 5.54 15.99 -9.04
C SER A 227 6.96 15.93 -8.48
N CYS A 228 7.17 15.14 -7.41
CA CYS A 228 8.51 14.78 -6.97
C CYS A 228 9.04 13.71 -7.94
N MET A 229 9.64 14.15 -9.05
CA MET A 229 10.32 13.25 -9.97
C MET A 229 11.64 12.76 -9.37
N SER A 230 11.74 11.47 -9.10
CA SER A 230 12.97 10.75 -9.42
C SER A 230 13.14 10.84 -10.94
N HIS A 231 14.05 11.70 -11.42
CA HIS A 231 14.29 11.83 -12.85
C HIS A 231 14.67 10.48 -13.48
N ASN A 232 13.78 9.90 -14.28
CA ASN A 232 14.13 8.87 -15.26
C ASN A 232 14.44 9.55 -16.59
N THR A 233 15.54 9.15 -17.22
CA THR A 233 15.97 9.54 -18.57
C THR A 233 14.91 9.38 -19.67
N ASP A 234 13.85 8.61 -19.45
CA ASP A 234 12.74 8.41 -20.40
C ASP A 234 11.96 9.72 -20.68
N GLY A 235 12.07 10.76 -19.83
CA GLY A 235 11.53 12.10 -20.09
C GLY A 235 12.36 12.96 -21.07
N LEU A 236 13.58 12.53 -21.41
CA LEU A 236 14.45 13.21 -22.39
C LEU A 236 14.14 12.80 -23.84
N TYR A 237 13.40 11.71 -24.04
CA TYR A 237 12.96 11.26 -25.37
C TYR A 237 11.50 11.69 -25.61
N ARG A 238 11.30 13.00 -25.77
CA ARG A 238 10.09 13.53 -26.42
C ARG A 238 10.21 13.39 -27.94
#